data_AF-A0A9X2HG00-F1
#
_entry.id   AF-A0A9X2HG00-F1
#
_cell.length_a   1.000
_cell.length_b   1.000
_cell.length_c   1.000
_cell.angle_alpha   90.00
_cell.angle_beta   90.00
_cell.angle_gamma   90.00
#
_symmetry.space_group_name_H-M   'P 1'
#
loop_
_entity.id
_entity.type
_entity.pdbx_description
1 polymer ?
#
loop_
_entity_poly.entity_id
_entity_poly.type
_entity_poly.pdbx_seq_one_letter_code
_entity_poly.pdbx_strand_id
1 'polypeptide(L)'
;MSVEVVTILVLAVMFLIGTIRNVNMGLLGLVAAFLVGLFAVGMDLDDVIAGFPLDLMFALMGLTFLFGFAQQNGTIDLVLSWSLRAVRGTVALAPWIFFALTGVLMGIGAIFAIGVVAPLAVPFARKYGINPLMMGMMVVHGGMAGMLSPLSVYGIYVNNFLLGQGLGESPWALFLCALAFNTAIGAVVYLVMGGRALLGRRVSDGVAGVADAGAGGGSGSAADGRVSAAGPGSTTSSGTAGAVRRRPPAATW
;
A
#
# COMPACT_ATOMS: atom_id res chain seq x y z
N MET A 1 -3.51 -39.04 16.79
CA MET A 1 -3.12 -37.66 17.20
C MET A 1 -4.40 -36.89 17.42
N SER A 2 -4.44 -35.94 18.36
CA SER A 2 -5.65 -35.14 18.57
C SER A 2 -5.90 -34.23 17.37
N VAL A 3 -7.16 -33.85 17.15
CA VAL A 3 -7.58 -33.04 15.99
C VAL A 3 -6.87 -31.68 15.99
N GLU A 4 -6.61 -31.12 17.17
CA GLU A 4 -5.91 -29.85 17.36
C GLU A 4 -4.45 -29.93 16.86
N VAL A 5 -3.78 -31.06 17.09
CA VAL A 5 -2.41 -31.24 16.63
C VAL A 5 -2.37 -31.41 15.11
N VAL A 6 -3.37 -32.09 14.53
CA VAL A 6 -3.49 -32.24 13.07
C VAL A 6 -3.74 -30.88 12.41
N THR A 7 -4.66 -30.06 12.93
CA THR A 7 -4.96 -28.74 12.37
C THR A 7 -3.75 -27.80 12.46
N ILE A 8 -3.03 -27.79 13.59
CA ILE A 8 -1.81 -26.99 13.77
C ILE A 8 -0.71 -27.44 12.79
N LEU A 9 -0.50 -28.76 12.63
CA LEU A 9 0.50 -29.28 11.68
C LEU A 9 0.16 -28.90 10.24
N VAL A 10 -1.10 -29.03 9.83
CA VAL A 10 -1.54 -28.64 8.49
C VAL A 10 -1.34 -27.14 8.27
N LEU A 11 -1.67 -26.30 9.24
CA LEU A 11 -1.42 -24.86 9.17
C LEU A 11 0.07 -24.55 8.99
N ALA A 12 0.96 -25.21 9.75
CA ALA A 12 2.40 -25.02 9.66
C ALA A 12 2.95 -25.45 8.28
N VAL A 13 2.53 -26.62 7.79
CA VAL A 13 2.93 -27.14 6.47
C VAL A 13 2.45 -26.22 5.35
N MET A 14 1.21 -25.75 5.44
CA MET A 14 0.63 -24.80 4.48
C MET A 14 1.43 -23.50 4.42
N PHE A 15 1.78 -22.91 5.57
CA PHE A 15 2.62 -21.72 5.62
C PHE A 15 4.01 -21.96 5.02
N LEU A 16 4.62 -23.11 5.33
CA LEU A 16 5.94 -23.47 4.81
C LEU A 16 5.91 -23.62 3.28
N ILE A 17 4.93 -24.34 2.74
CA ILE A 17 4.74 -24.51 1.30
C ILE A 17 4.47 -23.17 0.62
N GLY A 18 3.54 -22.38 1.17
CA GLY A 18 3.21 -21.06 0.63
C GLY A 18 4.43 -20.14 0.56
N THR A 19 5.27 -20.17 1.60
CA THR A 19 6.49 -19.34 1.68
C THR A 19 7.58 -19.83 0.72
N ILE A 20 7.87 -21.13 0.68
CA ILE A 20 8.95 -21.68 -0.17
C ILE A 20 8.57 -21.66 -1.65
N ARG A 21 7.30 -21.95 -1.95
CA ARG A 21 6.83 -22.16 -3.33
C ARG A 21 6.17 -20.93 -3.95
N ASN A 22 6.04 -19.81 -3.22
CA ASN A 22 5.36 -18.60 -3.67
C ASN A 22 3.93 -18.87 -4.20
N VAL A 23 3.25 -19.84 -3.61
CA VAL A 23 1.86 -20.18 -3.95
C VAL A 23 0.92 -19.32 -3.11
N ASN A 24 -0.24 -18.96 -3.67
CA ASN A 24 -1.25 -18.19 -2.94
C ASN A 24 -1.68 -18.95 -1.67
N MET A 25 -1.29 -18.40 -0.50
CA MET A 25 -1.59 -19.01 0.80
C MET A 25 -3.09 -19.08 1.09
N GLY A 26 -3.89 -18.14 0.58
CA GLY A 26 -5.34 -18.16 0.73
C GLY A 26 -5.98 -19.34 -0.02
N LEU A 27 -5.53 -19.61 -1.25
CA LEU A 27 -5.99 -20.78 -2.01
C LEU A 27 -5.57 -22.08 -1.32
N LEU A 28 -4.33 -22.15 -0.84
CA LEU A 28 -3.84 -23.32 -0.11
C LEU A 28 -4.62 -23.53 1.20
N GLY A 29 -4.98 -22.43 1.88
CA GLY A 29 -5.83 -22.45 3.07
C GLY A 29 -7.25 -22.90 2.81
N LEU A 30 -7.84 -22.51 1.68
CA LEU A 30 -9.15 -23.01 1.28
C LEU A 30 -9.12 -24.53 1.09
N VAL A 31 -8.15 -25.03 0.30
CA VAL A 31 -8.00 -26.48 0.08
C VAL A 31 -7.75 -27.22 1.39
N ALA A 32 -6.85 -26.70 2.24
CA ALA A 32 -6.55 -27.28 3.54
C ALA A 32 -7.77 -27.30 4.47
N ALA A 33 -8.59 -26.23 4.50
CA ALA A 33 -9.80 -26.16 5.30
C ALA A 33 -10.82 -27.22 4.89
N PHE A 34 -11.00 -27.46 3.59
CA PHE A 34 -11.85 -28.55 3.10
C PHE A 34 -11.31 -29.94 3.46
N LEU A 35 -10.01 -30.16 3.25
CA LEU A 35 -9.40 -31.46 3.56
C LEU A 35 -9.47 -31.78 5.06
N VAL A 36 -9.15 -30.81 5.92
CA VAL A 36 -9.14 -31.01 7.37
C VAL A 36 -10.56 -31.01 7.92
N GLY A 37 -11.40 -30.05 7.53
CA GLY A 37 -12.78 -29.92 7.99
C GLY A 37 -13.60 -31.17 7.69
N LEU A 38 -13.59 -31.64 6.44
CA LEU A 38 -14.39 -32.81 6.04
C LEU A 38 -13.79 -34.14 6.53
N PHE A 39 -12.48 -34.35 6.40
CA PHE A 39 -11.89 -35.68 6.62
C PHE A 39 -11.25 -35.89 7.99
N ALA A 40 -10.73 -34.84 8.64
CA ALA A 40 -10.07 -34.97 9.95
C ALA A 40 -10.98 -34.56 11.11
N VAL A 41 -11.82 -33.53 10.91
CA VAL A 41 -12.77 -33.04 11.92
C VAL A 41 -14.15 -33.69 11.76
N GLY A 42 -14.56 -34.00 10.52
CA GLY A 42 -15.88 -34.55 10.23
C GLY A 42 -16.99 -33.50 10.22
N MET A 43 -16.66 -32.25 9.89
CA MET A 43 -17.63 -31.17 9.69
C MET A 43 -18.45 -31.42 8.42
N ASP A 44 -19.69 -30.94 8.41
CA ASP A 44 -20.49 -30.89 7.20
C ASP A 44 -19.94 -29.85 6.22
N LEU A 45 -20.21 -30.06 4.93
CA LEU A 45 -19.76 -29.18 3.86
C LEU A 45 -20.19 -27.72 4.09
N ASP A 46 -21.43 -27.53 4.53
CA ASP A 46 -22.00 -26.21 4.76
C ASP A 46 -21.28 -25.47 5.90
N ASP A 47 -20.85 -26.18 6.95
CA ASP A 47 -20.11 -25.60 8.08
C ASP A 47 -18.69 -25.17 7.66
N VAL A 48 -18.04 -25.97 6.81
CA VAL A 48 -16.72 -25.61 6.26
C VAL A 48 -16.82 -24.38 5.37
N ILE A 49 -17.86 -24.29 4.54
CA ILE A 49 -18.13 -23.12 3.68
C ILE A 49 -18.45 -21.88 4.52
N ALA A 50 -19.27 -22.03 5.57
CA ALA A 50 -19.62 -20.95 6.48
C ALA A 50 -18.41 -20.36 7.22
N GLY A 51 -17.33 -21.13 7.37
CA GLY A 51 -16.06 -20.65 7.93
C GLY A 51 -15.29 -19.68 7.02
N PHE A 52 -15.64 -19.55 5.74
CA PHE A 52 -14.95 -18.63 4.83
C PHE A 52 -15.38 -17.17 5.06
N PRO A 53 -14.45 -16.23 5.32
CA PRO A 53 -14.79 -14.86 5.68
C PRO A 53 -15.14 -14.00 4.45
N LEU A 54 -16.34 -14.21 3.89
CA LEU A 54 -16.81 -13.50 2.69
C LEU A 54 -16.77 -11.98 2.86
N ASP A 55 -17.16 -11.46 4.02
CA ASP A 55 -17.16 -10.02 4.30
C ASP A 55 -15.75 -9.42 4.18
N LEU A 56 -14.73 -10.11 4.73
CA LEU A 56 -13.34 -9.69 4.62
C LEU A 56 -12.88 -9.74 3.16
N MET A 57 -13.19 -10.83 2.45
CA MET A 57 -12.83 -10.98 1.04
C MET A 57 -13.41 -9.83 0.20
N PHE A 58 -14.71 -9.57 0.32
CA PHE A 58 -15.37 -8.50 -0.44
C PHE A 58 -14.91 -7.11 -0.02
N ALA A 59 -14.62 -6.88 1.26
CA ALA A 59 -14.06 -5.62 1.73
C ALA A 59 -12.68 -5.35 1.09
N LEU A 60 -11.77 -6.33 1.12
CA LEU A 60 -10.44 -6.20 0.53
C LEU A 60 -10.49 -6.09 -1.00
N MET A 61 -11.38 -6.84 -1.64
CA MET A 61 -11.59 -6.76 -3.09
C MET A 61 -12.15 -5.40 -3.51
N GLY A 62 -13.20 -4.93 -2.82
CA GLY A 62 -13.80 -3.62 -3.06
C GLY A 62 -12.81 -2.48 -2.85
N LEU A 63 -11.97 -2.59 -1.81
CA LEU A 63 -10.87 -1.66 -1.57
C LEU A 63 -9.85 -1.64 -2.72
N THR A 64 -9.44 -2.82 -3.18
CA THR A 64 -8.49 -2.96 -4.29
C THR A 64 -9.04 -2.30 -5.55
N PHE A 65 -10.32 -2.52 -5.86
CA PHE A 65 -10.98 -1.88 -6.99
C PHE A 65 -11.12 -0.37 -6.82
N LEU A 66 -11.55 0.10 -5.64
CA LEU A 66 -11.67 1.52 -5.34
C LEU A 66 -10.35 2.26 -5.62
N PHE A 67 -9.24 1.74 -5.10
CA PHE A 67 -7.93 2.33 -5.33
C PHE A 67 -7.42 2.13 -6.75
N GLY A 68 -7.74 1.01 -7.39
CA GLY A 68 -7.45 0.80 -8.81
C GLY A 68 -8.09 1.87 -9.69
N PHE A 69 -9.38 2.15 -9.50
CA PHE A 69 -10.09 3.21 -10.23
C PHE A 69 -9.56 4.61 -9.86
N ALA A 70 -9.35 4.88 -8.57
CA ALA A 70 -8.81 6.15 -8.10
C ALA A 70 -7.39 6.44 -8.62
N GLN A 71 -6.60 5.39 -8.85
CA GLN A 71 -5.27 5.51 -9.43
C GLN A 71 -5.32 5.73 -10.95
N GLN A 72 -6.19 5.01 -11.66
CA GLN A 72 -6.37 5.19 -13.11
C GLN A 72 -6.91 6.57 -13.48
N ASN A 73 -7.82 7.13 -12.67
CA ASN A 73 -8.44 8.42 -12.94
C ASN A 73 -7.71 9.63 -12.31
N GLY A 74 -6.58 9.40 -11.62
CA GLY A 74 -5.77 10.46 -11.01
C GLY A 74 -6.32 11.02 -9.69
N THR A 75 -7.40 10.46 -9.12
CA THR A 75 -7.93 10.87 -7.80
C THR A 75 -6.86 10.73 -6.71
N ILE A 76 -6.04 9.68 -6.78
CA ILE A 76 -4.95 9.48 -5.82
C ILE A 76 -3.96 10.64 -5.87
N ASP A 77 -3.57 11.11 -7.06
CA ASP A 77 -2.68 12.26 -7.20
C ASP A 77 -3.29 13.55 -6.64
N LEU A 78 -4.60 13.73 -6.80
CA LEU A 78 -5.33 14.88 -6.26
C LEU A 78 -5.36 14.86 -4.73
N VAL A 79 -5.79 13.74 -4.13
CA VAL A 79 -5.80 13.55 -2.67
C VAL A 79 -4.39 13.77 -2.12
N LEU A 80 -3.37 13.25 -2.78
CA LEU A 80 -1.98 13.48 -2.43
C LEU A 80 -1.60 14.95 -2.38
N SER A 81 -1.98 15.69 -3.41
CA SER A 81 -1.68 17.11 -3.50
C SER A 81 -2.33 17.89 -2.37
N TRP A 82 -3.54 17.52 -1.96
CA TRP A 82 -4.26 18.13 -0.85
C TRP A 82 -3.67 17.78 0.50
N SER A 83 -3.37 16.49 0.73
CA SER A 83 -2.69 16.04 1.94
C SER A 83 -1.39 16.81 2.15
N LEU A 84 -0.59 16.99 1.10
CA LEU A 84 0.69 17.70 1.20
C LEU A 84 0.57 19.19 1.44
N ARG A 85 -0.46 19.83 0.86
CA ARG A 85 -0.80 21.22 1.19
C ARG A 85 -1.14 21.35 2.67
N ALA A 86 -1.87 20.38 3.23
CA ALA A 86 -2.19 20.35 4.66
C ALA A 86 -0.94 20.19 5.55
N VAL A 87 0.07 19.42 5.12
CA VAL A 87 1.36 19.26 5.86
C VAL A 87 2.37 20.40 5.61
N ARG A 88 1.94 21.49 4.96
CA ARG A 88 2.81 22.64 4.59
C ARG A 88 4.07 22.21 3.81
N GLY A 89 3.99 21.09 3.10
CA GLY A 89 5.05 20.58 2.22
C GLY A 89 6.26 19.91 2.90
N THR A 90 6.21 19.56 4.20
CA THR A 90 7.35 18.86 4.85
C THR A 90 7.26 17.33 4.67
N VAL A 91 8.20 16.76 3.92
CA VAL A 91 8.20 15.31 3.58
C VAL A 91 8.49 14.44 4.81
N ALA A 92 9.29 14.95 5.75
CA ALA A 92 9.65 14.27 6.99
C ALA A 92 8.45 13.92 7.89
N LEU A 93 7.40 14.74 7.90
CA LEU A 93 6.28 14.52 8.81
C LEU A 93 5.28 13.48 8.27
N ALA A 94 5.34 13.17 6.98
CA ALA A 94 4.34 12.35 6.32
C ALA A 94 4.21 10.92 6.91
N PRO A 95 5.29 10.17 7.24
CA PRO A 95 5.14 8.85 7.85
C PRO A 95 4.42 8.90 9.21
N TRP A 96 4.65 9.96 10.00
CA TRP A 96 3.97 10.17 11.28
C TRP A 96 2.49 10.53 11.11
N ILE A 97 2.14 11.22 10.04
CA ILE A 97 0.74 11.52 9.72
C ILE A 97 0.01 10.25 9.31
N PHE A 98 0.61 9.40 8.48
CA PHE A 98 0.03 8.11 8.12
C PHE A 98 -0.08 7.17 9.33
N PHE A 99 0.90 7.19 10.24
CA PHE A 99 0.81 6.52 11.53
C PHE A 99 -0.39 7.00 12.34
N ALA A 100 -0.50 8.32 12.56
CA ALA A 100 -1.57 8.90 13.37
C ALA A 100 -2.95 8.69 12.73
N LEU A 101 -3.08 8.87 11.41
CA LEU A 101 -4.31 8.63 10.67
C LEU A 101 -4.79 7.18 10.86
N THR A 102 -3.91 6.22 10.64
CA THR A 102 -4.27 4.79 10.75
C THR A 102 -4.61 4.44 12.19
N GLY A 103 -3.86 4.97 13.16
CA GLY A 103 -4.12 4.75 14.59
C GLY A 103 -5.44 5.34 15.05
N VAL A 104 -5.80 6.56 14.63
CA VAL A 104 -7.10 7.16 14.97
C VAL A 104 -8.24 6.35 14.38
N LEU A 105 -8.15 5.97 13.10
CA LEU A 105 -9.18 5.16 12.44
C LEU A 105 -9.37 3.80 13.12
N MET A 106 -8.28 3.09 13.43
CA MET A 106 -8.34 1.85 14.21
C MET A 106 -8.92 2.09 15.60
N GLY A 107 -8.52 3.19 16.25
CA GLY A 107 -8.93 3.53 17.61
C GLY A 107 -10.41 3.83 17.77
N ILE A 108 -11.09 4.30 16.72
CA ILE A 108 -12.54 4.50 16.69
C ILE A 108 -13.31 3.27 16.16
N GLY A 109 -12.61 2.17 15.85
CA GLY A 109 -13.24 0.90 15.47
C GLY A 109 -13.23 0.56 13.98
N ALA A 110 -12.48 1.28 13.13
CA ALA A 110 -12.35 0.91 11.72
C ALA A 110 -11.39 -0.28 11.55
N ILE A 111 -11.91 -1.50 11.63
CA ILE A 111 -11.16 -2.78 11.62
C ILE A 111 -10.21 -2.92 10.42
N PHE A 112 -10.60 -2.38 9.26
CA PHE A 112 -9.83 -2.49 8.02
C PHE A 112 -8.94 -1.29 7.70
N ALA A 113 -8.74 -0.36 8.64
CA ALA A 113 -8.05 0.90 8.38
C ALA A 113 -6.61 0.71 7.86
N ILE A 114 -5.84 -0.27 8.37
CA ILE A 114 -4.49 -0.56 7.85
C ILE A 114 -4.56 -0.94 6.37
N GLY A 115 -5.50 -1.81 6.01
CA GLY A 115 -5.73 -2.23 4.64
C GLY A 115 -6.12 -1.06 3.73
N VAL A 116 -6.94 -0.13 4.24
CA VAL A 116 -7.40 1.06 3.49
C VAL A 116 -6.27 2.08 3.31
N VAL A 117 -5.47 2.33 4.34
CA VAL A 117 -4.48 3.41 4.33
C VAL A 117 -3.19 3.00 3.61
N ALA A 118 -2.80 1.73 3.64
CA ALA A 118 -1.56 1.26 3.02
C ALA A 118 -1.48 1.52 1.49
N PRO A 119 -2.53 1.25 0.69
CA PRO A 119 -2.55 1.57 -0.74
C PRO A 119 -2.44 3.06 -1.07
N LEU A 120 -2.78 3.95 -0.13
CA LEU A 120 -2.57 5.39 -0.28
C LEU A 120 -1.13 5.78 0.10
N ALA A 121 -0.62 5.22 1.19
CA ALA A 121 0.67 5.56 1.76
C ALA A 121 1.86 5.09 0.91
N VAL A 122 1.80 3.89 0.33
CA VAL A 122 2.92 3.32 -0.43
C VAL A 122 3.19 4.10 -1.74
N PRO A 123 2.20 4.40 -2.60
CA PRO A 123 2.41 5.23 -3.78
C PRO A 123 2.87 6.65 -3.42
N PHE A 124 2.36 7.22 -2.31
CA PHE A 124 2.84 8.48 -1.78
C PHE A 124 4.34 8.43 -1.51
N ALA A 125 4.81 7.41 -0.77
CA ALA A 125 6.21 7.27 -0.43
C ALA A 125 7.10 7.19 -1.68
N ARG A 126 6.68 6.42 -2.69
CA ARG A 126 7.41 6.33 -3.97
C ARG A 126 7.51 7.69 -4.67
N LYS A 127 6.41 8.45 -4.73
CA LYS A 127 6.37 9.75 -5.42
C LYS A 127 7.31 10.78 -4.80
N TYR A 128 7.51 10.73 -3.48
CA TYR A 128 8.35 11.71 -2.75
C TYR A 128 9.72 11.16 -2.34
N GLY A 129 10.12 10.00 -2.86
CA GLY A 129 11.41 9.38 -2.54
C GLY A 129 11.57 9.11 -1.04
N ILE A 130 10.49 8.66 -0.39
CA ILE A 130 10.48 8.10 0.95
C ILE A 130 10.61 6.58 0.80
N ASN A 131 11.35 5.92 1.69
CA ASN A 131 11.43 4.46 1.71
C ASN A 131 10.01 3.85 1.84
N PRO A 132 9.51 3.10 0.84
CA PRO A 132 8.16 2.54 0.86
C PRO A 132 7.94 1.53 2.00
N LEU A 133 8.98 0.80 2.39
CA LEU A 133 8.93 -0.13 3.52
C LEU A 133 8.74 0.62 4.84
N MET A 134 9.48 1.72 5.04
CA MET A 134 9.31 2.58 6.22
C MET A 134 7.87 3.09 6.29
N MET A 135 7.34 3.58 5.17
CA MET A 135 5.97 4.10 5.12
C MET A 135 4.94 3.01 5.45
N GLY A 136 5.08 1.81 4.87
CA GLY A 136 4.21 0.68 5.15
C GLY A 136 4.23 0.27 6.63
N MET A 137 5.42 0.18 7.23
CA MET A 137 5.55 -0.16 8.65
C MET A 137 4.99 0.93 9.57
N MET A 138 5.12 2.22 9.21
CA MET A 138 4.51 3.31 9.97
C MET A 138 2.97 3.23 9.94
N VAL A 139 2.37 2.86 8.81
CA VAL A 139 0.92 2.61 8.72
C VAL A 139 0.50 1.45 9.63
N VAL A 140 1.21 0.31 9.54
CA VAL A 140 0.91 -0.88 10.36
C VAL A 140 1.04 -0.57 11.84
N HIS A 141 2.17 -0.01 12.28
CA HIS A 141 2.37 0.35 13.68
C HIS A 141 1.40 1.43 14.15
N GLY A 142 1.05 2.39 13.30
CA GLY A 142 0.00 3.36 13.59
C GLY A 142 -1.31 2.68 13.92
N GLY A 143 -1.75 1.76 13.07
CA GLY A 143 -2.97 0.98 13.30
C GLY A 143 -2.91 0.14 14.57
N MET A 144 -1.78 -0.53 14.83
CA MET A 144 -1.56 -1.29 16.07
C MET A 144 -1.56 -0.40 17.32
N ALA A 145 -1.10 0.85 17.21
CA ALA A 145 -1.13 1.82 18.30
C ALA A 145 -2.58 2.18 18.71
N GLY A 146 -3.49 2.24 17.75
CA GLY A 146 -4.92 2.52 17.98
C GLY A 146 -5.76 1.29 18.37
N MET A 147 -5.29 0.09 18.03
CA MET A 147 -6.08 -1.15 18.05
C MET A 147 -6.67 -1.51 19.43
N LEU A 148 -5.99 -1.18 20.54
CA LEU A 148 -6.47 -1.47 21.89
C LEU A 148 -7.22 -0.32 22.55
N SER A 149 -7.61 0.71 21.78
CA SER A 149 -8.46 1.81 22.26
C SER A 149 -9.73 1.26 22.92
N PRO A 150 -10.17 1.76 24.09
CA PRO A 150 -11.41 1.35 24.73
C PRO A 150 -12.67 1.58 23.88
N LEU A 151 -12.55 2.41 22.83
CA LEU A 151 -13.63 2.70 21.88
C LEU A 151 -13.67 1.74 20.68
N SER A 152 -12.58 1.00 20.44
CA SER A 152 -12.47 0.09 19.31
C SER A 152 -13.10 -1.27 19.61
N VAL A 153 -13.54 -1.98 18.58
CA VAL A 153 -14.11 -3.34 18.71
C VAL A 153 -13.12 -4.30 19.39
N TYR A 154 -11.84 -4.25 19.00
CA TYR A 154 -10.79 -5.07 19.61
C TYR A 154 -10.53 -4.69 21.07
N GLY A 155 -10.44 -3.40 21.39
CA GLY A 155 -10.26 -2.96 22.76
C GLY A 155 -11.44 -3.34 23.65
N ILE A 156 -12.69 -3.19 23.20
CA ILE A 156 -13.87 -3.63 23.96
C ILE A 156 -13.81 -5.12 24.25
N TYR A 157 -13.48 -5.94 23.24
CA TYR A 157 -13.35 -7.39 23.40
C TYR A 157 -12.28 -7.76 24.44
N VAL A 158 -11.07 -7.22 24.30
CA VAL A 158 -9.95 -7.51 25.22
C VAL A 158 -10.26 -7.05 26.64
N ASN A 159 -10.83 -5.85 26.81
CA ASN A 159 -11.18 -5.34 28.13
C ASN A 159 -12.26 -6.19 28.80
N ASN A 160 -13.30 -6.60 28.07
CA ASN A 160 -14.34 -7.48 28.60
C ASN A 160 -13.79 -8.86 28.99
N PHE A 161 -12.90 -9.42 28.15
CA PHE A 161 -12.22 -10.68 28.45
C PHE A 161 -11.40 -10.58 29.74
N LEU A 162 -10.60 -9.51 29.87
CA LEU A 162 -9.76 -9.26 31.03
C LEU A 162 -10.56 -9.02 32.32
N LEU A 163 -11.67 -8.28 32.24
CA LEU A 163 -12.61 -8.12 33.35
C LEU A 163 -13.17 -9.47 33.81
N GLY A 164 -13.52 -10.36 32.87
CA GLY A 164 -13.98 -11.72 33.16
C GLY A 164 -12.94 -12.60 33.87
N GLN A 165 -11.65 -12.29 33.73
CA GLN A 165 -10.54 -12.98 34.41
C GLN A 165 -10.10 -12.29 35.71
N GLY A 166 -10.76 -11.20 36.12
CA GLY A 166 -10.34 -10.40 37.28
C GLY A 166 -9.08 -9.55 37.04
N LEU A 167 -8.67 -9.36 35.78
CA LEU A 167 -7.45 -8.66 35.37
C LEU A 167 -7.78 -7.37 34.60
N GLY A 168 -8.66 -6.51 35.12
CA GLY A 168 -9.24 -5.38 34.38
C GLY A 168 -9.09 -4.00 35.02
N GLU A 169 -7.94 -3.70 35.65
CA GLU A 169 -7.81 -2.48 36.47
C GLU A 169 -7.87 -1.16 35.68
N SER A 170 -7.44 -1.12 34.41
CA SER A 170 -7.55 0.10 33.59
C SER A 170 -7.47 -0.15 32.07
N PRO A 171 -8.59 -0.07 31.34
CA PRO A 171 -8.64 -0.08 29.87
C PRO A 171 -7.73 0.96 29.22
N TRP A 172 -7.63 2.13 29.83
CA TRP A 172 -6.80 3.22 29.34
C TRP A 172 -5.31 2.93 29.52
N ALA A 173 -4.90 2.25 30.58
CA ALA A 173 -3.50 1.89 30.77
C ALA A 173 -3.01 0.92 29.68
N LEU A 174 -3.83 -0.08 29.33
CA LEU A 174 -3.53 -1.03 28.25
C LEU A 174 -3.41 -0.32 26.90
N PHE A 175 -4.37 0.55 26.59
CA PHE A 175 -4.33 1.36 25.39
C PHE A 175 -3.07 2.25 25.33
N LEU A 176 -2.77 2.99 26.40
CA LEU A 176 -1.63 3.89 26.44
C LEU A 176 -0.29 3.14 26.36
N CYS A 177 -0.19 1.96 26.95
CA CYS A 177 0.98 1.10 26.81
C CYS A 177 1.17 0.65 25.36
N ALA A 178 0.10 0.19 24.69
CA ALA A 178 0.15 -0.23 23.30
C ALA A 178 0.46 0.94 22.35
N LEU A 179 -0.12 2.11 22.62
CA LEU A 179 0.16 3.35 21.90
C LEU A 179 1.62 3.74 22.05
N ALA A 180 2.15 3.78 23.27
CA ALA A 180 3.53 4.13 23.56
C ALA A 180 4.51 3.14 22.91
N PHE A 181 4.26 1.84 23.04
CA PHE A 181 5.08 0.78 22.45
C PHE A 181 5.15 0.90 20.92
N ASN A 182 4.00 1.03 20.25
CA ASN A 182 3.98 1.15 18.79
C ASN A 182 4.55 2.49 18.31
N THR A 183 4.37 3.56 19.09
CA THR A 183 5.00 4.86 18.80
C THR A 183 6.52 4.76 18.93
N ALA A 184 7.03 4.04 19.93
CA ALA A 184 8.46 3.80 20.10
C ALA A 184 9.04 2.97 18.94
N ILE A 185 8.36 1.90 18.52
CA ILE A 185 8.78 1.14 17.34
C ILE A 185 8.72 2.01 16.07
N GLY A 186 7.65 2.79 15.91
CA GLY A 186 7.52 3.74 14.80
C GLY A 186 8.69 4.74 14.76
N ALA A 187 9.12 5.24 15.92
CA ALA A 187 10.29 6.10 16.02
C ALA A 187 11.58 5.38 15.61
N VAL A 188 11.78 4.14 16.06
CA VAL A 188 12.93 3.31 15.67
C VAL A 188 12.94 3.08 14.16
N VAL A 189 11.80 2.67 13.59
CA VAL A 189 11.62 2.49 12.14
C VAL A 189 11.96 3.77 11.37
N TYR A 190 11.40 4.89 11.81
CA TYR A 190 11.62 6.19 11.18
C TYR A 190 13.11 6.58 11.21
N LEU A 191 13.79 6.37 12.33
CA LEU A 191 15.21 6.71 12.48
C LEU A 191 16.12 5.78 11.66
N VAL A 192 15.89 4.47 11.71
CA VAL A 192 16.72 3.46 11.05
C VAL A 192 16.56 3.49 9.53
N MET A 193 15.35 3.74 9.03
CA MET A 193 15.06 3.71 7.60
C MET A 193 15.22 5.07 6.89
N GLY A 194 15.96 5.99 7.50
CA GLY A 194 16.39 7.23 6.85
C GLY A 194 15.43 8.41 6.96
N GLY A 195 14.49 8.39 7.92
CA GLY A 195 13.61 9.54 8.20
C GLY A 195 14.37 10.82 8.57
N ARG A 196 15.59 10.69 9.12
CA ARG A 196 16.49 11.83 9.34
C ARG A 196 16.91 12.53 8.05
N ALA A 197 17.11 11.79 6.97
CA ALA A 197 17.47 12.34 5.65
C ALA A 197 16.29 13.06 4.96
N LEU A 198 15.08 12.95 5.51
CA LEU A 198 13.91 13.66 5.02
C LEU A 198 13.78 15.08 5.62
N LEU A 199 14.53 15.40 6.68
CA LEU A 199 14.51 16.74 7.28
C LEU A 199 15.01 17.77 6.26
N GLY A 200 14.29 18.88 6.15
CA GLY A 200 14.60 19.95 5.20
C GLY A 200 14.11 19.74 3.77
N ARG A 201 13.74 18.50 3.38
CA ARG A 201 13.16 18.23 2.05
C ARG A 201 11.73 18.75 1.98
N ARG A 202 11.46 19.60 0.99
CA ARG A 202 10.09 20.05 0.69
C ARG A 202 9.51 19.25 -0.46
N VAL A 203 8.19 19.14 -0.44
CA VAL A 203 7.40 18.52 -1.51
C VAL A 203 7.62 19.19 -2.87
N SER A 204 7.85 20.52 -2.88
CA SER A 204 8.17 21.30 -4.08
C SER A 204 9.41 20.78 -4.80
N ASP A 205 10.40 20.28 -4.06
CA ASP A 205 11.69 19.83 -4.60
C ASP A 205 11.53 18.48 -5.33
N GLY A 206 10.56 17.67 -4.92
CA GLY A 206 10.22 16.40 -5.57
C GLY A 206 9.46 16.55 -6.89
N VAL A 207 8.68 17.62 -7.06
CA VAL A 207 7.95 17.89 -8.31
C VAL A 207 8.91 18.41 -9.41
N ALA A 208 9.92 19.20 -9.04
CA ALA A 208 10.95 19.69 -9.96
C ALA A 208 11.82 18.54 -10.52
N GLY A 209 12.20 17.57 -9.70
CA GLY A 209 13.01 16.42 -10.14
C GLY A 209 12.30 15.45 -11.09
N VAL A 210 10.96 15.32 -10.98
CA VAL A 210 10.17 14.49 -11.90
C VAL A 210 9.93 15.19 -13.24
N ALA A 211 9.77 16.52 -13.24
CA ALA A 211 9.68 17.31 -14.47
C ALA A 211 11.00 17.29 -15.28
N ASP A 212 12.14 17.31 -14.60
CA ASP A 212 13.47 17.25 -15.23
C ASP A 212 13.78 15.84 -15.79
N ALA A 213 13.35 14.78 -15.07
CA ALA A 213 13.45 13.40 -15.56
C ALA A 213 12.54 13.11 -16.78
N GLY A 214 11.43 13.84 -16.94
CA GLY A 214 10.57 13.78 -18.11
C GLY A 214 11.05 14.64 -19.30
N ALA A 215 11.88 15.65 -19.04
CA ALA A 215 12.43 16.55 -20.05
C ALA A 215 13.79 16.08 -20.61
N GLY A 216 14.52 15.23 -19.90
CA GLY A 216 15.85 14.70 -20.30
C GLY A 216 15.85 13.61 -21.39
N GLY A 217 14.69 13.22 -21.94
CA GLY A 217 14.57 12.11 -22.88
C GLY A 217 14.86 12.42 -24.37
N GLY A 218 15.28 13.64 -24.72
CA GLY A 218 15.34 14.05 -26.13
C GLY A 218 16.35 15.14 -26.49
N SER A 219 17.65 14.86 -26.36
CA SER A 219 18.74 15.33 -27.24
C SER A 219 20.07 14.84 -26.65
N GLY A 220 21.08 14.34 -27.34
CA GLY A 220 21.30 14.06 -28.75
C GLY A 220 22.64 13.33 -28.79
N SER A 221 22.68 12.11 -29.36
CA SER A 221 23.93 11.41 -29.63
C SER A 221 24.31 11.67 -31.08
N ALA A 222 25.12 12.72 -31.30
CA ALA A 222 25.82 12.93 -32.55
C ALA A 222 26.77 11.75 -32.79
N ALA A 223 26.41 10.89 -33.74
CA ALA A 223 27.30 9.87 -34.26
C ALA A 223 28.31 10.53 -35.21
N ASP A 224 29.55 10.65 -34.75
CA ASP A 224 30.72 10.94 -35.58
C ASP A 224 31.16 9.63 -36.25
N GLY A 225 31.27 9.65 -37.57
CA GLY A 225 31.47 8.46 -38.39
C GLY A 225 31.72 8.82 -39.85
N ARG A 226 32.78 9.60 -40.09
CA ARG A 226 33.30 9.86 -41.43
C ARG A 226 33.79 8.55 -42.07
N VAL A 227 33.15 8.12 -43.16
CA VAL A 227 33.76 7.23 -44.15
C VAL A 227 33.58 7.86 -45.53
N SER A 228 34.73 8.07 -46.19
CA SER A 228 34.91 8.56 -47.55
C SER A 228 34.78 7.40 -48.55
N ALA A 229 34.01 7.60 -49.63
CA ALA A 229 34.28 7.04 -50.98
C ALA A 229 33.31 7.62 -52.01
N ALA A 230 33.78 7.68 -53.26
CA ALA A 230 33.36 8.55 -54.36
C ALA A 230 32.20 8.02 -55.25
N GLY A 231 31.62 8.93 -56.06
CA GLY A 231 30.84 8.61 -57.27
C GLY A 231 29.88 9.74 -57.70
N PRO A 232 30.03 10.36 -58.88
CA PRO A 232 29.25 11.55 -59.28
C PRO A 232 28.06 11.19 -60.19
N GLY A 233 26.97 11.97 -60.11
CA GLY A 233 25.85 11.84 -61.04
C GLY A 233 24.66 12.77 -60.80
N SER A 234 24.73 13.96 -61.42
CA SER A 234 23.65 14.68 -62.13
C SER A 234 22.32 15.09 -61.45
N THR A 235 22.01 16.37 -61.71
CA THR A 235 20.71 16.99 -62.09
C THR A 235 19.72 17.50 -61.03
N THR A 236 19.84 18.81 -60.77
CA THR A 236 18.90 19.92 -61.07
C THR A 236 17.38 19.79 -60.86
N SER A 237 16.81 20.94 -60.44
CA SER A 237 15.41 21.44 -60.51
C SER A 237 14.59 21.26 -59.22
N SER A 238 14.37 22.29 -58.41
CA SER A 238 13.49 23.47 -58.57
C SER A 238 12.00 23.12 -58.53
N GLY A 239 11.27 23.57 -57.51
CA GLY A 239 9.82 23.37 -57.43
C GLY A 239 9.21 23.94 -56.16
N THR A 240 9.00 25.25 -56.17
CA THR A 240 8.24 26.07 -55.22
C THR A 240 6.76 25.68 -55.18
N ALA A 241 6.09 26.14 -54.10
CA ALA A 241 4.65 26.23 -53.82
C ALA A 241 4.17 25.19 -52.78
N GLY A 242 3.58 25.56 -51.65
CA GLY A 242 2.77 26.74 -51.39
C GLY A 242 1.34 26.29 -51.09
N ALA A 243 0.86 26.66 -49.91
CA ALA A 243 -0.55 26.85 -49.53
C ALA A 243 -1.36 25.68 -48.90
N VAL A 244 -1.69 25.94 -47.62
CA VAL A 244 -3.07 26.04 -47.09
C VAL A 244 -3.82 24.75 -46.72
N ARG A 245 -3.79 24.47 -45.40
CA ARG A 245 -4.94 24.30 -44.47
C ARG A 245 -6.26 23.74 -45.03
N ARG A 246 -6.66 22.55 -44.54
CA ARG A 246 -8.07 22.20 -44.22
C ARG A 246 -8.17 21.22 -43.04
N ARG A 247 -8.75 21.67 -41.92
CA ARG A 247 -9.63 20.89 -41.00
C ARG A 247 -11.04 20.89 -41.63
N PRO A 248 -12.05 20.04 -41.29
CA PRO A 248 -12.41 19.44 -39.98
C PRO A 248 -13.00 18.00 -40.16
N PRO A 249 -13.95 17.42 -39.36
CA PRO A 249 -14.47 17.75 -38.02
C PRO A 249 -14.43 16.59 -37.00
N ALA A 250 -14.86 16.93 -35.78
CA ALA A 250 -15.07 16.06 -34.63
C ALA A 250 -16.12 14.97 -34.90
N ALA A 251 -15.91 13.80 -34.31
CA ALA A 251 -16.94 12.79 -34.09
C ALA A 251 -17.01 12.50 -32.58
N THR A 252 -18.18 12.78 -32.04
CA THR A 252 -18.76 12.25 -30.80
C THR A 252 -18.68 10.74 -30.76
N TRP A 253 -18.23 10.17 -29.63
CA TRP A 253 -18.90 9.16 -28.79
C TRP A 253 -18.23 9.16 -27.42
#